data_AF-A0AAD9YZW3-F1
#
_entry.id   AF-A0AAD9YZW3-F1
#
_cell.length_a   1.000
_cell.length_b   1.000
_cell.length_c   1.000
_cell.angle_alpha   90.00
_cell.angle_beta   90.00
_cell.angle_gamma   90.00
#
_symmetry.space_group_name_H-M   'P 1'
#
loop_
_entity.id
_entity.type
_entity.pdbx_description
1 polymer ?
#
loop_
_entity_poly.entity_id
_entity_poly.type
_entity_poly.pdbx_seq_one_letter_code
_entity_poly.pdbx_strand_id
1 'polypeptide(L)'
;MYTTSKIRSVAVQRPERNAEEVINRGLPVMGLLPSDPRLVSVLQSMNMHRSQQFEAVSGLRIQQELMTITGRVLKAPQVVYTNKARAIINNGFWTLQNKKFVDAKSFPKWLYLKPQAYPTNRDFRKYDLEPFTRNLKNCGLGVGSPSPPDGFTADFSDEQSLGIAF
;
A
#
# COMPACT_ATOMS: atom_id res chain seq x y z
N MET A 1 -11.31 -8.16 19.17
CA MET A 1 -10.35 -7.22 18.54
C MET A 1 -10.05 -7.69 17.13
N TYR A 2 -10.35 -6.90 16.09
CA TYR A 2 -10.01 -7.27 14.70
C TYR A 2 -8.55 -6.89 14.45
N THR A 3 -7.73 -7.85 13.99
CA THR A 3 -6.34 -7.59 13.62
C THR A 3 -6.27 -6.88 12.27
N THR A 4 -5.23 -6.08 12.05
CA THR A 4 -4.97 -5.38 10.77
C THR A 4 -4.91 -6.35 9.58
N SER A 5 -4.45 -7.58 9.79
CA SER A 5 -4.45 -8.65 8.78
C SER A 5 -5.87 -9.06 8.34
N LYS A 6 -6.81 -9.18 9.28
CA LYS A 6 -8.21 -9.52 8.97
C LYS A 6 -8.92 -8.38 8.24
N ILE A 7 -8.67 -7.14 8.65
CA ILE A 7 -9.20 -5.96 7.96
C ILE A 7 -8.69 -5.94 6.51
N ARG A 8 -7.40 -6.19 6.29
CA ARG A 8 -6.82 -6.27 4.94
C ARG A 8 -7.49 -7.34 4.08
N SER A 9 -7.73 -8.53 4.62
CA SER A 9 -8.35 -9.62 3.85
C SER A 9 -9.80 -9.35 3.43
N VAL A 10 -10.50 -8.48 4.16
CA VAL A 10 -11.91 -8.15 3.88
C VAL A 10 -12.02 -6.87 3.04
N ALA A 11 -11.21 -5.86 3.35
CA ALA A 11 -11.29 -4.54 2.72
C ALA A 11 -10.53 -4.45 1.38
N VAL A 12 -9.48 -5.25 1.17
CA VAL A 12 -8.69 -5.19 -0.07
C VAL A 12 -9.28 -6.16 -1.08
N GLN A 13 -9.86 -5.61 -2.14
CA GLN A 13 -10.36 -6.38 -3.28
C GLN A 13 -9.71 -5.91 -4.58
N ARG A 14 -9.66 -6.81 -5.57
CA ARG A 14 -9.18 -6.45 -6.91
C ARG A 14 -10.18 -5.49 -7.58
N PRO A 15 -9.72 -4.58 -8.46
CA PRO A 15 -10.59 -3.60 -9.09
C PRO A 15 -11.80 -4.20 -9.80
N GLU A 16 -11.64 -5.35 -10.47
CA GLU A 16 -12.71 -6.02 -11.21
C GLU A 16 -13.82 -6.48 -10.26
N ARG A 17 -13.44 -7.13 -9.15
CA ARG A 17 -14.39 -7.54 -8.12
C ARG A 17 -15.07 -6.36 -7.44
N ASN A 18 -14.31 -5.28 -7.18
CA ASN A 18 -14.88 -4.08 -6.58
C ASN A 18 -15.91 -3.41 -7.52
N ALA A 19 -15.63 -3.38 -8.83
CA ALA A 19 -16.57 -2.89 -9.83
C ALA A 19 -17.86 -3.73 -9.87
N GLU A 20 -17.73 -5.06 -9.89
CA GLU A 20 -18.86 -5.99 -9.83
C GLU A 20 -19.70 -5.81 -8.56
N GLU A 21 -19.06 -5.65 -7.39
CA GLU A 21 -19.75 -5.45 -6.11
C GLU A 21 -20.49 -4.11 -6.06
N VAL A 22 -19.91 -3.04 -6.62
CA VAL A 22 -20.58 -1.74 -6.73
C VAL A 22 -21.84 -1.84 -7.59
N ILE A 23 -21.77 -2.49 -8.74
CA ILE A 23 -22.92 -2.66 -9.64
C ILE A 23 -23.98 -3.58 -9.01
N ASN A 24 -23.56 -4.77 -8.55
CA ASN A 24 -24.49 -5.84 -8.17
C ASN A 24 -25.00 -5.75 -6.73
N ARG A 25 -24.24 -5.16 -5.82
CA ARG A 25 -24.62 -5.01 -4.40
C ARG A 25 -24.79 -3.56 -3.98
N GLY A 26 -23.97 -2.65 -4.50
CA GLY A 26 -24.04 -1.23 -4.19
C GLY A 26 -25.32 -0.58 -4.73
N LEU A 27 -25.55 -0.64 -6.05
CA LEU A 27 -26.68 0.02 -6.70
C LEU A 27 -28.06 -0.40 -6.13
N PRO A 28 -28.33 -1.69 -5.84
CA PRO A 28 -29.60 -2.06 -5.21
C PRO A 28 -29.79 -1.44 -3.81
N VAL A 29 -28.73 -1.36 -3.01
CA VAL A 29 -28.82 -0.80 -1.64
C VAL A 29 -29.11 0.70 -1.66
N MET A 30 -28.65 1.43 -2.69
CA MET A 30 -28.93 2.86 -2.85
C MET A 30 -30.42 3.18 -2.98
N GLY A 31 -31.25 2.19 -3.31
CA GLY A 31 -32.69 2.39 -3.46
C GLY A 31 -33.05 3.31 -4.61
N LEU A 32 -32.21 3.30 -5.64
CA LEU A 32 -32.34 4.11 -6.85
C LEU A 32 -32.80 3.29 -8.06
N LEU A 33 -33.04 1.99 -7.86
CA LEU A 33 -33.51 1.11 -8.92
C LEU A 33 -35.03 1.18 -9.04
N PRO A 34 -35.61 1.14 -10.26
CA PRO A 34 -37.06 1.13 -10.46
C PRO A 34 -37.80 -0.01 -9.75
N SER A 35 -37.10 -1.10 -9.44
CA SER A 35 -37.59 -2.25 -8.69
C SER A 35 -37.50 -2.12 -7.18
N ASP A 36 -36.90 -1.04 -6.64
CA ASP A 36 -36.76 -0.86 -5.19
C ASP A 36 -38.10 -0.46 -4.54
N PRO A 37 -38.59 -1.20 -3.52
CA PRO A 37 -39.84 -0.90 -2.84
C PRO A 37 -39.94 0.50 -2.22
N ARG A 38 -38.79 1.09 -1.81
CA ARG A 38 -38.70 2.44 -1.23
C ARG A 38 -38.98 3.51 -2.28
N LEU A 39 -38.55 3.27 -3.52
CA LEU A 39 -38.89 4.13 -4.65
C LEU A 39 -40.35 3.96 -5.05
N VAL A 40 -40.83 2.72 -5.08
CA VAL A 40 -42.22 2.40 -5.43
C VAL A 40 -43.21 3.09 -4.49
N SER A 41 -42.95 3.12 -3.18
CA SER A 41 -43.85 3.78 -2.21
C SER A 41 -43.90 5.31 -2.39
N VAL A 42 -42.78 5.95 -2.71
CA VAL A 42 -42.72 7.38 -3.04
C VAL A 42 -43.43 7.68 -4.36
N LEU A 43 -43.27 6.84 -5.38
CA LEU A 43 -43.96 7.01 -6.66
C LEU A 43 -45.48 6.79 -6.54
N GLN A 44 -45.91 5.84 -5.70
CA GLN A 44 -47.31 5.59 -5.40
C GLN A 44 -47.94 6.72 -4.58
N SER A 45 -47.22 7.33 -3.64
CA SER A 45 -47.73 8.49 -2.88
C SER A 45 -47.89 9.74 -3.75
N MET A 46 -47.19 9.80 -4.89
CA MET A 46 -47.37 10.81 -5.93
C MET A 46 -48.50 10.50 -6.92
N ASN A 47 -49.34 9.48 -6.66
CA ASN A 47 -50.44 9.04 -7.54
C ASN A 47 -50.00 8.67 -8.97
N MET A 48 -48.75 8.26 -9.17
CA MET A 48 -48.27 7.82 -10.48
C MET A 48 -48.48 6.32 -10.66
N HIS A 49 -49.14 5.94 -11.77
CA HIS A 49 -49.38 4.55 -12.12
C HIS A 49 -48.07 3.82 -12.42
N ARG A 50 -47.98 2.57 -11.95
CA ARG A 50 -46.81 1.66 -11.97
C ARG A 50 -46.12 1.50 -13.33
N SER A 51 -46.78 1.91 -14.42
CA SER A 51 -46.29 1.89 -15.81
C SER A 51 -45.42 3.10 -16.19
N GLN A 52 -45.38 4.16 -15.37
CA GLN A 52 -44.51 5.32 -15.54
C GLN A 52 -43.43 5.28 -14.45
N GLN A 53 -42.38 4.50 -14.77
CA GLN A 53 -41.20 4.27 -13.93
C GLN A 53 -40.57 5.61 -13.51
N PHE A 54 -39.77 5.64 -12.44
CA PHE A 54 -39.08 6.83 -11.87
C PHE A 54 -38.54 7.87 -12.89
N GLU A 55 -38.15 7.42 -14.09
CA GLU A 55 -37.84 8.27 -15.27
C GLU A 55 -38.94 9.27 -15.63
N ALA A 56 -40.20 8.88 -15.57
CA ALA A 56 -41.35 9.73 -15.91
C ALA A 56 -41.61 10.84 -14.89
N VAL A 57 -41.16 10.64 -13.64
CA VAL A 57 -41.44 11.56 -12.52
C VAL A 57 -40.28 12.53 -12.29
N SER A 58 -39.05 12.01 -12.37
CA SER A 58 -37.83 12.78 -12.14
C SER A 58 -37.18 13.26 -13.43
N GLY A 59 -37.52 12.67 -14.58
CA GLY A 59 -36.76 12.82 -15.82
C GLY A 59 -35.41 12.09 -15.81
N LEU A 60 -35.10 11.33 -14.75
CA LEU A 60 -33.78 10.74 -14.54
C LEU A 60 -33.80 9.23 -14.76
N ARG A 61 -32.92 8.77 -15.65
CA ARG A 61 -32.59 7.35 -15.87
C ARG A 61 -31.25 7.02 -15.24
N ILE A 62 -31.21 5.96 -14.44
CA ILE A 62 -29.97 5.47 -13.83
C ILE A 62 -29.48 4.26 -14.63
N GLN A 63 -28.27 4.38 -15.17
CA GLN A 63 -27.61 3.29 -15.86
C GLN A 63 -26.96 2.33 -14.86
N GLN A 64 -27.13 1.02 -15.06
CA GLN A 64 -26.57 -0.02 -14.20
C GLN A 64 -25.19 -0.48 -14.70
N GLU A 65 -24.36 0.46 -15.11
CA GLU A 65 -23.02 0.21 -15.62
C GLU A 65 -22.07 1.30 -15.13
N LEU A 66 -20.78 1.00 -15.12
CA LEU A 66 -19.76 2.01 -14.85
C LEU A 66 -19.57 2.89 -16.07
N MET A 67 -19.46 4.20 -15.84
CA MET A 67 -19.14 5.15 -16.90
C MET A 67 -17.77 4.82 -17.52
N THR A 68 -17.71 4.77 -18.85
CA THR A 68 -16.45 4.66 -19.59
C THR A 68 -15.86 6.05 -19.79
N ILE A 69 -14.60 6.23 -19.40
CA ILE A 69 -13.87 7.48 -19.54
C ILE A 69 -12.63 7.24 -20.40
N THR A 70 -12.41 8.09 -21.40
CA THR A 70 -11.17 8.06 -22.18
C THR A 70 -10.02 8.66 -21.37
N GLY A 71 -9.17 7.77 -20.84
CA GLY A 71 -7.93 8.14 -20.17
C GLY A 71 -6.74 8.22 -21.14
N ARG A 72 -5.64 8.82 -20.67
CA ARG A 72 -4.33 8.76 -21.33
C ARG A 72 -3.29 8.18 -20.38
N VAL A 73 -2.52 7.20 -20.86
CA VAL A 73 -1.35 6.70 -20.14
C VAL A 73 -0.14 7.50 -20.58
N LEU A 74 0.44 8.27 -19.67
CA LEU A 74 1.67 9.02 -19.95
C LEU A 74 2.86 8.08 -20.06
N LYS A 75 3.84 8.43 -20.91
CA LYS A 75 5.11 7.70 -20.98
C LYS A 75 5.81 7.79 -19.63
N ALA A 76 6.37 6.67 -19.18
CA ALA A 76 7.16 6.66 -17.95
C ALA A 76 8.38 7.61 -18.08
N PRO A 77 8.74 8.34 -17.01
CA PRO A 77 9.96 9.14 -16.99
C PRO A 77 11.19 8.22 -17.04
N GLN A 78 12.38 8.75 -17.35
CA GLN A 78 13.61 7.98 -17.20
C GLN A 78 14.20 8.18 -15.80
N VAL A 79 14.47 7.09 -15.09
CA VAL A 79 15.23 7.13 -13.83
C VAL A 79 16.70 6.90 -14.14
N VAL A 80 17.53 7.90 -13.82
CA VAL A 80 18.96 7.92 -14.12
C VAL A 80 19.77 7.86 -12.82
N TYR A 81 20.80 7.02 -12.84
CA TYR A 81 21.75 6.80 -11.75
C TYR A 81 23.14 7.32 -12.13
N THR A 82 24.12 7.10 -11.24
CA THR A 82 25.52 7.46 -11.54
C THR A 82 25.99 6.86 -12.87
N ASN A 83 26.93 7.51 -13.54
CA ASN A 83 27.45 7.11 -14.86
C ASN A 83 26.36 6.96 -15.95
N LYS A 84 25.25 7.70 -15.83
CA LYS A 84 24.11 7.66 -16.76
C LYS A 84 23.44 6.29 -16.88
N ALA A 85 23.64 5.40 -15.90
CA ALA A 85 22.95 4.11 -15.85
C ALA A 85 21.43 4.34 -15.71
N ARG A 86 20.62 3.61 -16.48
CA ARG A 86 19.16 3.81 -16.53
C ARG A 86 18.41 2.66 -15.86
N ALA A 87 17.30 2.98 -15.19
CA ALA A 87 16.38 1.97 -14.69
C ALA A 87 15.47 1.43 -15.79
N ILE A 88 15.21 0.12 -15.73
CA ILE A 88 14.09 -0.48 -16.45
C ILE A 88 12.86 -0.25 -15.57
N ILE A 89 11.88 0.45 -16.11
CA ILE A 89 10.62 0.75 -15.42
C ILE A 89 9.55 -0.20 -15.94
N ASN A 90 8.87 -0.87 -15.02
CA ASN A 90 7.76 -1.76 -15.31
C ASN A 90 6.56 -1.31 -14.47
N ASN A 91 5.51 -0.81 -15.13
CA ASN A 91 4.28 -0.33 -14.47
C ASN A 91 4.51 0.65 -13.31
N GLY A 92 5.46 1.59 -13.48
CA GLY A 92 5.83 2.57 -12.45
C GLY A 92 6.79 2.06 -11.37
N PHE A 93 7.20 0.78 -11.43
CA PHE A 93 8.16 0.19 -10.50
C PHE A 93 9.54 0.01 -11.14
N TRP A 94 10.58 0.16 -10.33
CA TRP A 94 11.96 -0.17 -10.71
C TRP A 94 12.77 -0.58 -9.46
N THR A 95 13.95 -1.19 -9.67
CA THR A 95 14.85 -1.58 -8.59
C THR A 95 16.22 -0.89 -8.69
N LEU A 96 16.89 -0.75 -7.53
CA LEU A 96 18.26 -0.26 -7.42
C LEU A 96 19.32 -1.34 -7.76
N GLN A 97 18.89 -2.56 -8.14
CA GLN A 97 19.82 -3.65 -8.43
C GLN A 97 20.81 -3.25 -9.54
N ASN A 98 22.10 -3.50 -9.28
CA ASN A 98 23.24 -3.18 -10.13
C ASN A 98 23.35 -1.69 -10.50
N LYS A 99 22.85 -0.80 -9.66
CA LYS A 99 22.89 0.66 -9.84
C LYS A 99 23.39 1.32 -8.57
N LYS A 100 23.99 2.52 -8.72
CA LYS A 100 24.55 3.31 -7.62
C LYS A 100 23.88 4.67 -7.57
N PHE A 101 23.72 5.23 -6.37
CA PHE A 101 23.14 6.56 -6.19
C PHE A 101 23.91 7.62 -6.99
N VAL A 102 23.19 8.64 -7.48
CA VAL A 102 23.79 9.77 -8.23
C VAL A 102 24.73 10.56 -7.32
N ASP A 103 24.28 10.88 -6.11
CA ASP A 103 25.08 11.48 -5.05
C ASP A 103 25.16 10.51 -3.88
N ALA A 104 26.25 9.73 -3.84
CA ALA A 104 26.50 8.77 -2.78
C ALA A 104 27.38 9.39 -1.70
N LYS A 105 26.85 9.49 -0.47
CA LYS A 105 27.61 9.99 0.68
C LYS A 105 28.50 8.90 1.29
N SER A 106 29.51 9.35 2.02
CA SER A 106 30.43 8.48 2.75
C SER A 106 30.22 8.62 4.25
N PHE A 107 30.25 7.50 4.97
CA PHE A 107 30.25 7.44 6.43
C PHE A 107 31.32 6.43 6.86
N PRO A 108 32.58 6.90 7.02
CA PRO A 108 33.73 6.03 7.28
C PRO A 108 33.72 5.43 8.70
N LYS A 109 32.93 6.01 9.63
CA LYS A 109 32.73 5.51 10.98
C LYS A 109 31.24 5.52 11.29
N TRP A 110 30.73 4.41 11.81
CA TRP A 110 29.34 4.26 12.22
C TRP A 110 29.22 3.12 13.23
N LEU A 111 28.14 3.15 14.00
CA LEU A 111 27.89 2.20 15.08
C LEU A 111 26.69 1.32 14.77
N TYR A 112 26.64 0.12 15.35
CA TYR A 112 25.48 -0.76 15.28
C TYR A 112 25.05 -1.23 16.66
N LEU A 113 23.75 -1.42 16.82
CA LEU A 113 23.16 -2.04 18.00
C LEU A 113 22.63 -3.42 17.63
N LYS A 114 22.94 -4.43 18.45
CA LYS A 114 22.40 -5.77 18.30
C LYS A 114 21.23 -5.93 19.29
N PRO A 115 20.04 -6.39 18.84
CA PRO A 115 18.95 -6.70 19.76
C PRO A 115 19.37 -7.76 20.79
N GLN A 116 18.92 -7.62 22.04
CA GLN A 116 19.19 -8.60 23.10
C GLN A 116 18.58 -9.97 22.77
N ALA A 117 17.38 -9.98 22.18
CA ALA A 117 16.68 -11.18 21.73
C ALA A 117 17.22 -11.78 20.42
N TYR A 118 18.41 -11.38 19.97
CA TYR A 118 18.99 -11.91 18.75
C TYR A 118 19.43 -13.38 18.97
N PRO A 119 19.14 -14.30 18.02
CA PRO A 119 19.44 -15.72 18.18
C PRO A 119 20.91 -15.97 18.53
N THR A 120 21.17 -16.65 19.66
CA THR A 120 22.53 -16.91 20.17
C THR A 120 23.33 -17.83 19.24
N ASN A 121 22.66 -18.66 18.45
CA ASN A 121 23.26 -19.58 17.49
C ASN A 121 23.57 -18.93 16.12
N ARG A 122 23.31 -17.64 15.95
CA ARG A 122 23.56 -16.91 14.71
C ARG A 122 24.57 -15.81 14.95
N ASP A 123 25.59 -15.75 14.11
CA ASP A 123 26.53 -14.63 14.12
C ASP A 123 25.92 -13.41 13.41
N PHE A 124 25.44 -12.44 14.20
CA PHE A 124 24.86 -11.19 13.71
C PHE A 124 25.79 -10.46 12.74
N ARG A 125 27.09 -10.47 13.00
CA ARG A 125 28.06 -9.75 12.17
C ARG A 125 28.16 -10.39 10.79
N LYS A 126 28.33 -11.71 10.74
CA LYS A 126 28.47 -12.47 9.50
C LYS A 126 27.20 -12.50 8.67
N TYR A 127 26.03 -12.66 9.31
CA TYR A 127 24.79 -12.97 8.59
C TYR A 127 23.86 -11.79 8.35
N ASP A 128 24.00 -10.67 9.06
CA ASP A 128 23.18 -9.49 8.84
C ASP A 128 24.02 -8.24 8.56
N LEU A 129 25.01 -7.95 9.42
CA LEU A 129 25.78 -6.71 9.31
C LEU A 129 26.69 -6.66 8.08
N GLU A 130 27.40 -7.73 7.77
CA GLU A 130 28.26 -7.81 6.59
C GLU A 130 27.47 -7.77 5.27
N PRO A 131 26.40 -8.55 5.08
CA PRO A 131 25.53 -8.42 3.91
C PRO A 131 24.94 -7.03 3.76
N PHE A 132 24.47 -6.43 4.87
CA PHE A 132 23.97 -5.05 4.87
C PHE A 132 25.04 -4.05 4.42
N THR A 133 26.23 -4.11 5.01
CA THR A 133 27.37 -3.24 4.65
C THR A 133 27.79 -3.43 3.19
N ARG A 134 27.79 -4.67 2.70
CA ARG A 134 28.08 -4.98 1.30
C ARG A 134 27.04 -4.38 0.37
N ASN A 135 25.76 -4.47 0.72
CA ASN A 135 24.68 -3.88 -0.07
C ASN A 135 24.80 -2.35 -0.14
N LEU A 136 25.15 -1.68 0.96
CA LEU A 136 25.40 -0.24 0.95
C LEU A 136 26.55 0.15 0.02
N LYS A 137 27.66 -0.60 0.07
CA LYS A 137 28.80 -0.40 -0.85
C LYS A 137 28.40 -0.65 -2.32
N ASN A 138 27.60 -1.69 -2.57
CA ASN A 138 27.09 -2.00 -3.91
C ASN A 138 26.21 -0.86 -4.46
N CYS A 139 25.50 -0.13 -3.59
CA CYS A 139 24.75 1.07 -3.94
C CYS A 139 25.62 2.33 -4.12
N GLY A 140 26.94 2.21 -3.97
CA GLY A 140 27.92 3.28 -4.17
C GLY A 140 28.26 4.09 -2.92
N LEU A 141 27.73 3.73 -1.75
CA LEU A 141 28.03 4.44 -0.50
C LEU A 141 29.45 4.14 -0.01
N GLY A 142 30.15 5.18 0.44
CA GLY A 142 31.48 5.06 1.05
C GLY A 142 31.37 4.63 2.51
N VAL A 143 31.14 3.34 2.75
CA VAL A 143 30.87 2.80 4.09
C VAL A 143 32.13 2.18 4.70
N GLY A 144 32.54 2.69 5.86
CA GLY A 144 33.61 2.09 6.66
C GLY A 144 33.16 0.90 7.50
N SER A 145 34.07 0.32 8.28
CA SER A 145 33.74 -0.80 9.16
C SER A 145 32.88 -0.32 10.34
N PRO A 146 31.72 -0.96 10.61
CA PRO A 146 30.92 -0.65 11.79
C PRO A 146 31.66 -1.07 13.07
N SER A 147 31.61 -0.23 14.11
CA SER A 147 32.03 -0.58 15.47
C SER A 147 30.80 -0.89 16.35
N PRO A 148 30.89 -1.83 17.31
CA PRO A 148 29.94 -1.84 18.41
C PRO A 148 30.12 -0.54 19.21
N PRO A 149 29.09 -0.06 19.91
CA PRO A 149 29.29 1.04 20.84
C PRO A 149 30.23 0.58 21.98
N ASP A 150 31.25 1.39 22.25
CA ASP A 150 32.10 1.16 23.42
C ASP A 150 31.24 1.34 24.67
N GLY A 151 31.13 0.29 25.49
CA GLY A 151 30.44 0.34 26.79
C GLY A 151 28.92 0.53 26.77
N PHE A 152 28.23 0.37 25.63
CA PHE A 152 26.77 0.57 25.55
C PHE A 152 26.03 -0.75 25.30
N THR A 153 25.59 -1.41 26.37
CA THR A 153 24.45 -2.32 26.33
C THR A 153 23.20 -1.48 26.56
N ALA A 154 22.43 -1.22 25.50
CA ALA A 154 21.09 -0.67 25.67
C ALA A 154 20.23 -1.74 26.34
N ASP A 155 19.94 -1.55 27.63
CA ASP A 155 18.98 -2.35 28.36
C ASP A 155 17.58 -1.84 28.01
N PHE A 156 16.86 -2.57 27.17
CA PHE A 156 15.48 -2.25 26.79
C PHE A 156 14.46 -2.95 27.71
N SER A 157 14.88 -3.44 28.89
CA SER A 157 13.99 -4.11 29.84
C SER A 157 12.91 -3.19 30.43
N ASP A 158 13.05 -1.86 30.33
CA ASP A 158 12.08 -0.91 30.87
C ASP A 158 10.79 -0.72 30.03
N GLU A 159 10.71 -1.26 28.80
CA GLU A 159 9.45 -1.20 28.02
C GLU A 159 8.37 -2.20 28.47
N GLN A 160 8.62 -3.04 29.49
CA GLN A 160 7.56 -3.86 30.11
C GLN A 160 6.73 -3.13 31.18
N SER A 161 7.02 -1.87 31.50
CA SER A 161 6.30 -1.13 32.55
C SER A 161 5.11 -0.28 32.06
N LEU A 162 4.86 -0.20 30.75
CA LEU A 162 3.57 0.28 30.24
C LEU A 162 2.64 -0.92 30.05
N GLY A 163 1.97 -1.27 31.14
CA GLY A 163 0.99 -2.35 31.21
C GLY A 163 -0.02 -2.30 30.07
N ILE A 164 0.20 -3.14 29.06
CA ILE A 164 -0.84 -3.63 28.17
C ILE A 164 -0.90 -5.13 28.44
N ALA A 165 -1.79 -5.48 29.36
CA ALA A 165 -2.22 -6.86 29.58
C ALA A 165 -2.85 -7.40 28.28
N PHE A 166 -2.47 -8.61 27.89
CA PHE A 166 -3.18 -9.41 26.88
C PHE A 166 -4.50 -9.92 27.45
#